data_AF-A0A1G7NU48-F1
#
_entry.id   AF-A0A1G7NU48-F1
#
_cell.length_a   1.000
_cell.length_b   1.000
_cell.length_c   1.000
_cell.angle_alpha   90.00
_cell.angle_beta   90.00
_cell.angle_gamma   90.00
#
_symmetry.space_group_name_H-M   'P 1'
#
loop_
_entity.id
_entity.type
_entity.pdbx_description
1 polymer ?
#
loop_
_entity_poly.entity_id
_entity_poly.type
_entity_poly.pdbx_seq_one_letter_code
_entity_poly.pdbx_strand_id
1 'polypeptide(L)'
;MKWITRERPKIDRLACPWLIKRFVEQDAEIIYVPFSEVMNKAQELDAIPFDIAGVEYTHYDDYCTFDYIIKKHNIQDPAVHAMAPIVRGADTDRHDLAAQSSGLWAISAGMAHDEPDDYKLLEKGMLLYDSLYSWAKYLQHVKHTQQPFENQLLDIFKQYLQHEHDSKKVPKWAKELKEIIQDQIDTNLNLSLKGLSETLQVHPSYLSREFSRYFDDLSFGEYIRKLRIDKAIQLLTTTDHSLTEIAYLTGFSDQSHFTRTFKKFTGKSPSGYKKHIVKK
;
A
#
# COMPACT_ATOMS: atom_id res chain seq x y z
N MET A 1 28.67 -25.10 20.51
CA MET A 1 27.77 -26.27 20.52
C MET A 1 27.61 -26.79 19.10
N LYS A 2 27.20 -28.06 18.94
CA LYS A 2 26.92 -28.65 17.63
C LYS A 2 25.45 -28.48 17.27
N TRP A 3 25.18 -28.13 16.03
CA TRP A 3 23.85 -28.01 15.46
C TRP A 3 23.75 -28.90 14.24
N ILE A 4 22.63 -29.60 14.08
CA ILE A 4 22.48 -30.61 13.03
C ILE A 4 21.17 -30.45 12.29
N THR A 5 21.22 -30.60 10.96
CA THR A 5 20.03 -30.61 10.11
C THR A 5 20.24 -31.54 8.91
N ARG A 6 19.22 -31.68 8.08
CA ARG A 6 19.28 -32.54 6.89
C ARG A 6 20.13 -31.91 5.78
N GLU A 7 20.83 -32.76 5.04
CA GLU A 7 21.62 -32.43 3.86
C GLU A 7 20.83 -31.69 2.77
N ARG A 8 21.55 -31.12 1.80
CA ARG A 8 21.01 -30.29 0.72
C ARG A 8 20.25 -29.06 1.27
N PRO A 9 20.91 -28.20 2.08
CA PRO A 9 20.29 -27.05 2.70
C PRO A 9 19.83 -26.03 1.67
N LYS A 10 18.74 -25.35 1.98
CA LYS A 10 18.21 -24.22 1.23
C LYS A 10 17.68 -23.21 2.23
N ILE A 11 17.74 -21.93 1.86
CA ILE A 11 17.09 -20.79 2.53
C ILE A 11 17.19 -20.89 4.06
N ASP A 12 16.17 -21.40 4.76
CA ASP A 12 16.15 -21.45 6.22
C ASP A 12 17.29 -22.28 6.83
N ARG A 13 17.65 -23.40 6.19
CA ARG A 13 18.82 -24.24 6.59
C ARG A 13 20.18 -23.62 6.30
N LEU A 14 20.24 -22.49 5.58
CA LEU A 14 21.44 -21.67 5.42
C LEU A 14 21.38 -20.40 6.28
N ALA A 15 20.19 -19.81 6.42
CA ALA A 15 19.94 -18.62 7.23
C ALA A 15 20.13 -18.90 8.73
N CYS A 16 19.62 -20.04 9.22
CA CYS A 16 19.73 -20.45 10.62
C CYS A 16 21.19 -20.61 11.06
N PRO A 17 22.06 -21.37 10.35
CA PRO A 17 23.49 -21.38 10.60
C PRO A 17 24.14 -20.00 10.68
N TRP A 18 23.81 -19.10 9.75
CA TRP A 18 24.33 -17.74 9.77
C TRP A 18 23.89 -16.98 11.03
N LEU A 19 22.61 -17.04 11.37
CA LEU A 19 22.04 -16.37 12.54
C LEU A 19 22.65 -16.90 13.84
N ILE A 20 22.78 -18.23 13.96
CA ILE A 20 23.38 -18.89 15.11
C ILE A 20 24.82 -18.40 15.28
N LYS A 21 25.65 -18.48 14.22
CA LYS A 21 27.07 -18.11 14.28
C LYS A 21 27.33 -16.61 14.47
N ARG A 22 26.34 -15.75 14.24
CA ARG A 22 26.49 -14.29 14.39
C ARG A 22 25.88 -13.74 15.67
N PHE A 23 24.81 -14.35 16.19
CA PHE A 23 24.00 -13.78 17.28
C PHE A 23 23.76 -14.73 18.45
N VAL A 24 23.98 -16.03 18.31
CA VAL A 24 23.74 -17.02 19.38
C VAL A 24 25.05 -17.56 19.92
N GLU A 25 25.88 -18.13 19.06
CA GLU A 25 27.15 -18.76 19.45
C GLU A 25 28.14 -18.77 18.27
N GLN A 26 29.24 -18.02 18.42
CA GLN A 26 30.19 -17.77 17.33
C GLN A 26 30.90 -19.05 16.82
N ASP A 27 31.23 -19.95 17.73
CA ASP A 27 31.96 -21.19 17.44
C ASP A 27 31.03 -22.39 17.18
N ALA A 28 29.76 -22.14 16.84
CA ALA A 28 28.81 -23.20 16.52
C ALA A 28 29.27 -24.03 15.31
N GLU A 29 29.28 -25.34 15.50
CA GLU A 29 29.57 -26.34 14.46
C GLU A 29 28.26 -26.78 13.82
N ILE A 30 28.18 -26.72 12.49
CA ILE A 30 26.98 -27.06 11.73
C ILE A 30 27.22 -28.37 11.00
N ILE A 31 26.33 -29.33 11.19
CA ILE A 31 26.44 -30.70 10.68
C ILE A 31 25.26 -30.99 9.75
N TYR A 32 25.55 -31.50 8.57
CA TYR A 32 24.56 -31.97 7.60
C TYR A 32 24.63 -33.49 7.47
N VAL A 33 23.48 -34.16 7.55
CA VAL A 33 23.35 -35.61 7.38
C VAL A 33 22.09 -35.97 6.58
N PRO A 34 21.96 -37.19 6.04
CA PRO A 34 20.71 -37.65 5.44
C PRO A 34 19.53 -37.47 6.40
N PHE A 35 18.35 -37.12 5.87
CA PHE A 35 17.16 -36.82 6.69
C PHE A 35 16.82 -37.92 7.70
N SER A 36 16.94 -39.19 7.30
CA SER A 36 16.67 -40.36 8.15
C SER A 36 17.65 -40.51 9.31
N GLU A 37 18.82 -39.88 9.25
CA GLU A 37 19.89 -40.01 10.25
C GLU A 37 19.92 -38.87 11.24
N VAL A 38 19.22 -37.74 10.98
CA VAL A 38 19.38 -36.52 11.78
C VAL A 38 19.15 -36.77 13.27
N MET A 39 18.05 -37.42 13.64
CA MET A 39 17.73 -37.66 15.06
C MET A 39 18.72 -38.60 15.75
N ASN A 40 19.13 -39.66 15.06
CA ASN A 40 20.10 -40.62 15.61
C ASN A 40 21.47 -39.95 15.80
N LYS A 41 21.94 -39.17 14.81
CA LYS A 41 23.20 -38.45 14.86
C LYS A 41 23.17 -37.27 15.83
N ALA A 42 22.03 -36.60 15.98
CA ALA A 42 21.83 -35.58 17.00
C ALA A 42 22.10 -36.14 18.40
N GLN A 43 21.56 -37.31 18.71
CA GLN A 43 21.78 -37.98 19.99
C GLN A 43 23.22 -38.48 20.16
N GLU A 44 23.81 -39.07 19.11
CA GLU A 44 25.20 -39.58 19.13
C GLU A 44 26.23 -38.46 19.35
N LEU A 45 26.02 -37.30 18.72
CA LEU A 45 26.97 -36.20 18.70
C LEU A 45 26.68 -35.12 19.75
N ASP A 46 25.63 -35.29 20.54
CA ASP A 46 25.08 -34.26 21.45
C ASP A 46 24.86 -32.94 20.71
N ALA A 47 24.21 -33.01 19.55
CA ALA A 47 23.95 -31.90 18.65
C ALA A 47 22.48 -31.48 18.69
N ILE A 48 22.23 -30.17 18.61
CA ILE A 48 20.89 -29.58 18.63
C ILE A 48 20.28 -29.69 17.23
N PRO A 49 19.20 -30.49 17.02
CA PRO A 49 18.57 -30.58 15.72
C PRO A 49 17.69 -29.36 15.44
N PHE A 50 17.67 -28.90 14.18
CA PHE A 50 16.85 -27.77 13.73
C PHE A 50 16.31 -27.96 12.30
N ASP A 51 15.26 -27.21 11.95
CA ASP A 51 14.53 -27.28 10.67
C ASP A 51 13.94 -28.68 10.36
N ILE A 52 13.42 -29.35 11.39
CA ILE A 52 12.82 -30.69 11.28
C ILE A 52 11.54 -30.75 12.11
N ALA A 53 10.56 -31.53 11.65
CA ALA A 53 9.31 -31.69 12.40
C ALA A 53 9.57 -32.35 13.77
N GLY A 54 9.01 -31.77 14.84
CA GLY A 54 9.04 -32.35 16.18
C GLY A 54 10.27 -32.03 17.03
N VAL A 55 11.20 -31.19 16.56
CA VAL A 55 12.31 -30.67 17.35
C VAL A 55 12.01 -29.27 17.88
N GLU A 56 12.78 -28.79 18.85
CA GLU A 56 12.55 -27.47 19.46
C GLU A 56 12.73 -26.32 18.44
N TYR A 57 13.82 -26.34 17.68
CA TYR A 57 14.15 -25.33 16.68
C TYR A 57 13.50 -25.70 15.33
N THR A 58 12.24 -25.35 15.17
CA THR A 58 11.44 -25.67 13.98
C THR A 58 10.43 -24.57 13.66
N HIS A 59 9.74 -24.70 12.53
CA HIS A 59 8.64 -23.81 12.15
C HIS A 59 7.53 -23.79 13.20
N TYR A 60 6.87 -22.64 13.36
CA TYR A 60 5.69 -22.50 14.23
C TYR A 60 4.69 -21.54 13.59
N ASP A 61 3.40 -21.89 13.61
CA ASP A 61 2.36 -21.14 12.90
C ASP A 61 2.77 -20.87 11.43
N ASP A 62 2.82 -19.61 11.02
CA ASP A 62 3.29 -19.16 9.69
C ASP A 62 4.77 -18.74 9.67
N TYR A 63 5.54 -19.02 10.73
CA TYR A 63 6.93 -18.58 10.93
C TYR A 63 7.93 -19.71 10.70
N CYS A 64 9.11 -19.36 10.17
CA CYS A 64 10.18 -20.32 9.88
C CYS A 64 11.12 -20.53 11.07
N THR A 65 12.07 -21.46 10.95
CA THR A 65 13.04 -21.76 12.02
C THR A 65 13.90 -20.54 12.35
N PHE A 66 14.25 -19.72 11.35
CA PHE A 66 14.95 -18.45 11.57
C PHE A 66 14.21 -17.52 12.53
N ASP A 67 12.88 -17.40 12.36
CA ASP A 67 12.04 -16.61 13.26
C ASP A 67 12.01 -17.19 14.68
N TYR A 68 11.99 -18.52 14.79
CA TYR A 68 12.01 -19.19 16.08
C TYR A 68 13.29 -18.89 16.85
N ILE A 69 14.45 -18.92 16.18
CA ILE A 69 15.75 -18.59 16.79
C ILE A 69 15.76 -17.13 17.29
N ILE A 70 15.25 -16.18 16.50
CA ILE A 70 15.13 -14.77 16.93
C ILE A 70 14.32 -14.67 18.23
N LYS A 71 13.15 -15.32 18.27
CA LYS A 71 12.26 -15.33 19.42
C LYS A 71 12.90 -16.01 20.64
N LYS A 72 13.46 -17.20 20.46
CA LYS A 72 14.05 -18.03 21.52
C LYS A 72 15.23 -17.35 22.21
N HIS A 73 16.09 -16.71 21.42
CA HIS A 73 17.30 -16.05 21.93
C HIS A 73 17.12 -14.55 22.18
N ASN A 74 15.90 -14.02 22.03
CA ASN A 74 15.58 -12.61 22.25
C ASN A 74 16.51 -11.66 21.48
N ILE A 75 16.77 -11.96 20.21
CA ILE A 75 17.67 -11.16 19.36
C ILE A 75 16.97 -9.83 19.05
N GLN A 76 17.56 -8.70 19.45
CA GLN A 76 16.95 -7.36 19.33
C GLN A 76 17.47 -6.52 18.14
N ASP A 77 18.35 -7.08 17.31
CA ASP A 77 18.97 -6.36 16.19
C ASP A 77 17.91 -5.98 15.12
N PRO A 78 17.73 -4.68 14.78
CA PRO A 78 16.72 -4.26 13.82
C PRO A 78 16.95 -4.78 12.39
N ALA A 79 18.20 -4.98 11.98
CA ALA A 79 18.52 -5.50 10.66
C ALA A 79 18.16 -6.99 10.57
N VAL A 80 18.40 -7.76 11.64
CA VAL A 80 17.92 -9.16 11.73
C VAL A 80 16.39 -9.22 11.64
N HIS A 81 15.68 -8.35 12.34
CA HIS A 81 14.21 -8.27 12.25
C HIS A 81 13.72 -7.91 10.85
N ALA A 82 14.45 -7.08 10.12
CA ALA A 82 14.11 -6.76 8.74
C ALA A 82 14.40 -7.91 7.77
N MET A 83 15.39 -8.76 8.08
CA MET A 83 15.67 -9.97 7.31
C MET A 83 14.63 -11.07 7.52
N ALA A 84 14.07 -11.18 8.73
CA ALA A 84 13.11 -12.22 9.10
C ALA A 84 11.95 -12.42 8.08
N PRO A 85 11.18 -11.39 7.68
CA PRO A 85 10.13 -11.57 6.66
C PRO A 85 10.68 -11.93 5.28
N ILE A 86 11.92 -11.55 4.95
CA ILE A 86 12.56 -11.89 3.67
C ILE A 86 12.85 -13.39 3.62
N VAL A 87 13.51 -13.90 4.67
CA VAL A 87 13.85 -15.32 4.83
C VAL A 87 12.59 -16.17 4.86
N ARG A 88 11.62 -15.79 5.71
CA ARG A 88 10.33 -16.47 5.81
C ARG A 88 9.62 -16.53 4.47
N GLY A 89 9.47 -15.39 3.79
CA GLY A 89 8.80 -15.34 2.50
C GLY A 89 9.48 -16.19 1.42
N ALA A 90 10.81 -16.30 1.46
CA ALA A 90 11.56 -17.16 0.53
C ALA A 90 11.41 -18.65 0.89
N ASP A 91 11.42 -19.00 2.17
CA ASP A 91 11.36 -20.39 2.64
C ASP A 91 9.96 -21.00 2.49
N THR A 92 8.92 -20.21 2.77
CA THR A 92 7.52 -20.68 2.77
C THR A 92 6.78 -20.40 1.45
N ASP A 93 7.47 -20.05 0.37
CA ASP A 93 6.89 -19.66 -0.94
C ASP A 93 5.85 -18.52 -0.84
N ARG A 94 6.05 -17.62 0.12
CA ARG A 94 5.21 -16.43 0.38
C ARG A 94 5.99 -15.17 0.00
N HIS A 95 6.33 -15.07 -1.28
CA HIS A 95 7.12 -13.95 -1.81
C HIS A 95 6.45 -12.58 -1.66
N ASP A 96 5.18 -12.53 -1.29
CA ASP A 96 4.45 -11.32 -0.94
C ASP A 96 4.89 -10.68 0.39
N LEU A 97 5.54 -11.45 1.29
CA LEU A 97 5.95 -10.95 2.60
C LEU A 97 7.06 -9.89 2.55
N ALA A 98 7.95 -9.97 1.56
CA ALA A 98 8.95 -8.94 1.29
C ALA A 98 9.38 -8.97 -0.18
N ALA A 99 9.62 -7.78 -0.75
CA ALA A 99 10.02 -7.65 -2.16
C ALA A 99 11.31 -8.41 -2.51
N GLN A 100 12.18 -8.64 -1.52
CA GLN A 100 13.45 -9.34 -1.66
C GLN A 100 13.32 -10.87 -1.64
N SER A 101 12.17 -11.42 -1.20
CA SER A 101 12.01 -12.86 -0.96
C SER A 101 12.18 -13.70 -2.22
N SER A 102 11.57 -13.31 -3.34
CA SER A 102 11.71 -14.04 -4.61
C SER A 102 13.15 -14.05 -5.14
N GLY A 103 13.88 -12.95 -4.97
CA GLY A 103 15.30 -12.86 -5.32
C GLY A 103 16.18 -13.75 -4.43
N LEU A 104 15.93 -13.73 -3.12
CA LEU A 104 16.64 -14.60 -2.17
C LEU A 104 16.39 -16.08 -2.49
N TRP A 105 15.14 -16.46 -2.80
CA TRP A 105 14.79 -17.80 -3.23
C TRP A 105 15.56 -18.19 -4.50
N ALA A 106 15.54 -17.34 -5.54
CA ALA A 106 16.18 -17.63 -6.82
C ALA A 106 17.69 -17.86 -6.68
N ILE A 107 18.38 -16.99 -5.93
CA ILE A 107 19.82 -17.11 -5.67
C ILE A 107 20.11 -18.38 -4.86
N SER A 108 19.36 -18.64 -3.79
CA SER A 108 19.56 -19.80 -2.92
C SER A 108 19.31 -21.12 -3.67
N ALA A 109 18.29 -21.16 -4.53
CA ALA A 109 17.98 -22.31 -5.37
C ALA A 109 19.09 -22.58 -6.39
N GLY A 110 19.61 -21.54 -7.05
CA GLY A 110 20.75 -21.65 -7.98
C GLY A 110 22.01 -22.14 -7.27
N MET A 111 22.33 -21.56 -6.11
CA MET A 111 23.48 -22.01 -5.30
C MET A 111 23.39 -23.49 -4.92
N ALA A 112 22.23 -23.94 -4.46
CA ALA A 112 22.01 -25.35 -4.10
C ALA A 112 21.98 -26.31 -5.31
N HIS A 113 21.73 -25.79 -6.51
CA HIS A 113 21.86 -26.55 -7.76
C HIS A 113 23.34 -26.69 -8.15
N ASP A 114 24.10 -25.59 -8.10
CA ASP A 114 25.46 -25.52 -8.64
C ASP A 114 26.53 -26.10 -7.69
N GLU A 115 26.30 -26.03 -6.37
CA GLU A 115 27.24 -26.54 -5.38
C GLU A 115 26.69 -27.82 -4.71
N PRO A 116 27.27 -29.00 -5.00
CA PRO A 116 26.81 -30.25 -4.41
C PRO A 116 27.31 -30.49 -2.98
N ASP A 117 28.38 -29.81 -2.57
CA ASP A 117 28.98 -29.91 -1.24
C ASP A 117 28.28 -28.97 -0.26
N ASP A 118 27.58 -29.54 0.74
CA ASP A 118 26.78 -28.77 1.69
C ASP A 118 27.61 -27.79 2.55
N TYR A 119 28.88 -28.08 2.82
CA TYR A 119 29.74 -27.19 3.61
C TYR A 119 30.22 -26.00 2.77
N LYS A 120 30.59 -26.23 1.51
CA LYS A 120 30.90 -25.13 0.58
C LYS A 120 29.66 -24.29 0.27
N LEU A 121 28.50 -24.93 0.17
CA LEU A 121 27.22 -24.24 0.02
C LEU A 121 26.92 -23.37 1.23
N LEU A 122 27.19 -23.87 2.44
CA LEU A 122 27.10 -23.08 3.67
C LEU A 122 28.05 -21.89 3.65
N GLU A 123 29.32 -22.05 3.27
CA GLU A 123 30.28 -20.93 3.16
C GLU A 123 29.77 -19.82 2.22
N LYS A 124 29.26 -20.19 1.04
CA LYS A 124 28.61 -19.25 0.11
C LYS A 124 27.36 -18.62 0.73
N GLY A 125 26.58 -19.40 1.46
CA GLY A 125 25.41 -18.93 2.21
C GLY A 125 25.79 -17.87 3.26
N MET A 126 26.87 -18.08 4.00
CA MET A 126 27.37 -17.12 4.98
C MET A 126 27.65 -15.75 4.34
N LEU A 127 28.29 -15.74 3.17
CA LEU A 127 28.54 -14.50 2.42
C LEU A 127 27.24 -13.82 1.95
N LEU A 128 26.27 -14.61 1.47
CA LEU A 128 24.98 -14.11 1.02
C LEU A 128 24.23 -13.41 2.17
N TYR A 129 24.15 -14.06 3.34
CA TYR A 129 23.47 -13.51 4.51
C TYR A 129 24.23 -12.34 5.16
N ASP A 130 25.57 -12.35 5.17
CA ASP A 130 26.37 -11.18 5.57
C ASP A 130 26.08 -9.96 4.65
N SER A 131 25.91 -10.20 3.35
CA SER A 131 25.56 -9.16 2.38
C SER A 131 24.12 -8.66 2.58
N LEU A 132 23.17 -9.57 2.80
CA LEU A 132 21.77 -9.23 3.07
C LEU A 132 21.63 -8.46 4.38
N TYR A 133 22.37 -8.84 5.43
CA TYR A 133 22.44 -8.13 6.69
C TYR A 133 23.03 -6.72 6.52
N SER A 134 24.13 -6.59 5.78
CA SER A 134 24.74 -5.28 5.49
C SER A 134 23.77 -4.37 4.74
N TRP A 135 23.03 -4.91 3.77
CA TRP A 135 21.96 -4.17 3.10
C TRP A 135 20.85 -3.77 4.08
N ALA A 136 20.37 -4.71 4.90
CA ALA A 136 19.30 -4.45 5.86
C ALA A 136 19.70 -3.38 6.89
N LYS A 137 20.96 -3.37 7.30
CA LYS A 137 21.48 -2.45 8.31
C LYS A 137 21.79 -1.05 7.78
N TYR A 138 22.35 -0.96 6.57
CA TYR A 138 22.93 0.29 6.08
C TYR A 138 22.28 0.83 4.81
N LEU A 139 21.59 0.02 4.02
CA LEU A 139 21.21 0.39 2.64
C LEU A 139 19.70 0.36 2.36
N GLN A 140 18.84 0.03 3.33
CA GLN A 140 17.39 0.00 3.10
C GLN A 140 16.80 1.32 2.62
N HIS A 141 17.40 2.45 3.00
CA HIS A 141 16.97 3.78 2.60
C HIS A 141 17.52 4.22 1.25
N VAL A 142 18.48 3.47 0.68
CA VAL A 142 19.07 3.76 -0.61
C VAL A 142 18.08 3.35 -1.68
N LYS A 143 17.35 4.33 -2.22
CA LYS A 143 16.44 4.08 -3.34
C LYS A 143 17.27 3.83 -4.61
N HIS A 144 17.17 2.63 -5.15
CA HIS A 144 17.55 2.37 -6.54
C HIS A 144 16.43 2.89 -7.45
N THR A 145 16.28 4.21 -7.54
CA THR A 145 15.37 4.83 -8.51
C THR A 145 15.95 4.69 -9.91
N GLN A 146 15.80 3.50 -10.48
CA GLN A 146 15.74 3.31 -11.92
C GLN A 146 14.38 2.71 -12.26
N GLN A 147 13.31 3.40 -11.89
CA GLN A 147 11.99 3.11 -12.44
C GLN A 147 11.72 4.15 -13.52
N PRO A 148 11.90 3.81 -14.82
CA PRO A 148 11.61 4.71 -15.94
C PRO A 148 10.19 5.25 -15.88
N PHE A 149 9.26 4.46 -15.31
CA PHE A 149 7.86 4.80 -15.21
C PHE A 149 7.58 5.99 -14.28
N GLU A 150 8.28 6.13 -13.14
CA GLU A 150 8.05 7.28 -12.26
C GLU A 150 8.46 8.58 -12.94
N ASN A 151 9.59 8.57 -13.66
CA ASN A 151 10.03 9.72 -14.45
C ASN A 151 9.11 9.99 -15.65
N GLN A 152 8.66 8.95 -16.36
CA GLN A 152 7.68 9.10 -17.44
C GLN A 152 6.34 9.64 -16.92
N LEU A 153 5.87 9.15 -15.77
CA LEU A 153 4.64 9.62 -15.15
C LEU A 153 4.81 11.09 -14.72
N LEU A 154 5.94 11.45 -14.11
CA LEU A 154 6.25 12.84 -13.77
C LEU A 154 6.36 13.73 -15.00
N ASP A 155 6.92 13.25 -16.10
CA ASP A 155 7.05 14.00 -17.35
C ASP A 155 5.69 14.16 -18.04
N ILE A 156 4.83 13.14 -18.02
CA ILE A 156 3.43 13.24 -18.46
C ILE A 156 2.67 14.23 -17.57
N PHE A 157 2.82 14.16 -16.24
CA PHE A 157 2.21 15.12 -15.31
C PHE A 157 2.70 16.54 -15.58
N LYS A 158 4.00 16.75 -15.81
CA LYS A 158 4.56 18.05 -16.17
C LYS A 158 4.02 18.53 -17.51
N GLN A 159 3.95 17.68 -18.52
CA GLN A 159 3.36 18.03 -19.82
C GLN A 159 1.89 18.42 -19.68
N TYR A 160 1.11 17.67 -18.89
CA TYR A 160 -0.28 17.99 -18.61
C TYR A 160 -0.44 19.34 -17.90
N LEU A 161 0.35 19.58 -16.85
CA LEU A 161 0.36 20.85 -16.10
C LEU A 161 0.86 22.04 -16.95
N GLN A 162 1.82 21.80 -17.85
CA GLN A 162 2.31 22.83 -18.78
C GLN A 162 1.30 23.11 -19.89
N HIS A 163 0.56 22.10 -20.36
CA HIS A 163 -0.53 22.28 -21.33
C HIS A 163 -1.73 23.03 -20.75
N GLU A 164 -2.02 22.93 -19.45
CA GLU A 164 -3.03 23.79 -18.81
C GLU A 164 -2.58 25.27 -18.77
N HIS A 165 -1.28 25.54 -18.77
CA HIS A 165 -0.72 26.89 -18.67
C HIS A 165 -0.71 27.70 -19.97
N ASP A 166 -0.98 27.08 -21.12
CA ASP A 166 -1.26 27.79 -22.39
C ASP A 166 -2.73 28.23 -22.51
N SER A 167 -3.57 27.93 -21.50
CA SER A 167 -4.89 28.53 -21.38
C SER A 167 -4.80 29.91 -20.71
N LYS A 168 -5.35 30.92 -21.39
CA LYS A 168 -5.43 32.33 -20.99
C LYS A 168 -5.57 32.51 -19.46
N LYS A 169 -4.72 33.37 -18.87
CA LYS A 169 -4.76 33.82 -17.45
C LYS A 169 -6.17 33.71 -16.87
N VAL A 170 -6.35 32.84 -15.87
CA VAL A 170 -7.63 32.68 -15.15
C VAL A 170 -8.13 34.06 -14.72
N PRO A 171 -9.29 34.51 -15.21
CA PRO A 171 -9.82 35.82 -14.88
C PRO A 171 -10.04 35.96 -13.36
N LYS A 172 -9.87 37.17 -12.84
CA LYS A 172 -10.08 37.48 -11.42
C LYS A 172 -11.47 37.02 -10.94
N TRP A 173 -12.51 37.29 -11.73
CA TRP A 173 -13.88 36.87 -11.44
C TRP A 173 -14.05 35.36 -11.28
N ALA A 174 -13.27 34.54 -12.00
CA ALA A 174 -13.38 33.08 -11.93
C ALA A 174 -12.80 32.54 -10.62
N LYS A 175 -11.72 33.16 -10.11
CA LYS A 175 -11.15 32.84 -8.80
C LYS A 175 -12.10 33.23 -7.67
N GLU A 176 -12.59 34.47 -7.70
CA GLU A 176 -13.55 34.98 -6.71
C GLU A 176 -14.86 34.17 -6.72
N LEU A 177 -15.34 33.76 -7.90
CA LEU A 177 -16.52 32.91 -8.00
C LEU A 177 -16.31 31.54 -7.35
N LYS A 178 -15.11 30.95 -7.49
CA LYS A 178 -14.79 29.66 -6.85
C LYS A 178 -14.79 29.78 -5.32
N GLU A 179 -14.25 30.88 -4.79
CA GLU A 179 -14.29 31.19 -3.36
C GLU A 179 -15.74 31.37 -2.86
N ILE A 180 -16.56 32.17 -3.56
CA ILE A 180 -17.98 32.35 -3.22
C ILE A 180 -18.75 31.03 -3.23
N ILE A 181 -18.50 30.18 -4.23
CA ILE A 181 -19.14 28.86 -4.31
C ILE A 181 -18.72 28.00 -3.12
N GLN A 182 -17.43 27.99 -2.75
CA GLN A 182 -16.92 27.20 -1.63
C GLN A 182 -17.55 27.64 -0.29
N ASP A 183 -17.65 28.94 -0.03
CA ASP A 183 -18.26 29.48 1.19
C ASP A 183 -19.77 29.17 1.30
N GLN A 184 -20.46 29.15 0.16
CA GLN A 184 -21.91 28.91 0.09
C GLN A 184 -22.26 27.42 0.06
N ILE A 185 -21.31 26.54 -0.27
CA ILE A 185 -21.48 25.09 -0.17
C ILE A 185 -21.81 24.69 1.27
N ASP A 186 -21.21 25.33 2.28
CA ASP A 186 -21.37 24.91 3.68
C ASP A 186 -22.65 25.43 4.34
N THR A 187 -23.12 26.62 3.95
CA THR A 187 -24.32 27.26 4.53
C THR A 187 -25.61 26.90 3.79
N ASN A 188 -25.82 27.43 2.58
CA ASN A 188 -27.00 27.14 1.76
C ASN A 188 -26.70 27.46 0.29
N LEU A 189 -26.81 26.47 -0.61
CA LEU A 189 -26.48 26.57 -2.04
C LEU A 189 -27.51 27.36 -2.87
N ASN A 190 -28.03 28.46 -2.35
CA ASN A 190 -29.00 29.31 -3.05
C ASN A 190 -28.30 30.38 -3.90
N LEU A 191 -27.61 29.92 -4.94
CA LEU A 191 -26.87 30.76 -5.86
C LEU A 191 -27.68 31.05 -7.13
N SER A 192 -27.72 32.32 -7.53
CA SER A 192 -28.28 32.75 -8.81
C SER A 192 -27.21 33.45 -9.65
N LEU A 193 -27.26 33.24 -10.96
CA LEU A 193 -26.33 33.88 -11.89
C LEU A 193 -26.38 35.41 -11.78
N LYS A 194 -27.59 35.97 -11.60
CA LYS A 194 -27.80 37.41 -11.46
C LYS A 194 -27.11 37.98 -10.21
N GLY A 195 -27.29 37.33 -9.05
CA GLY A 195 -26.65 37.78 -7.81
C GLY A 195 -25.12 37.70 -7.88
N LEU A 196 -24.60 36.63 -8.49
CA LEU A 196 -23.16 36.47 -8.68
C LEU A 196 -22.58 37.51 -9.64
N SER A 197 -23.30 37.86 -10.70
CA SER A 197 -22.93 38.93 -11.61
C SER A 197 -22.80 40.29 -10.94
N GLU A 198 -23.72 40.60 -10.01
CA GLU A 198 -23.69 41.85 -9.24
C GLU A 198 -22.50 41.87 -8.26
N THR A 199 -22.28 40.77 -7.51
CA THR A 199 -21.15 40.65 -6.56
C THR A 199 -19.79 40.70 -7.25
N LEU A 200 -19.65 40.03 -8.40
CA LEU A 200 -18.38 39.95 -9.14
C LEU A 200 -18.15 41.16 -10.05
N GLN A 201 -19.12 42.08 -10.17
CA GLN A 201 -19.12 43.19 -11.13
C GLN A 201 -18.92 42.73 -12.59
N VAL A 202 -19.52 41.59 -12.96
CA VAL A 202 -19.43 40.99 -14.30
C VAL A 202 -20.81 40.86 -14.91
N HIS A 203 -20.96 41.28 -16.17
CA HIS A 203 -22.24 41.20 -16.87
C HIS A 203 -22.77 39.73 -16.96
N PRO A 204 -24.05 39.46 -16.68
CA PRO A 204 -24.61 38.09 -16.66
C PRO A 204 -24.40 37.28 -17.93
N SER A 205 -24.56 37.90 -19.10
CA SER A 205 -24.35 37.22 -20.39
C SER A 205 -22.90 36.81 -20.61
N TYR A 206 -21.94 37.63 -20.13
CA TYR A 206 -20.52 37.30 -20.23
C TYR A 206 -20.18 36.17 -19.25
N LEU A 207 -20.64 36.29 -18.01
CA LEU A 207 -20.45 35.26 -16.99
C LEU A 207 -20.99 33.91 -17.47
N SER A 208 -22.22 33.86 -17.98
CA SER A 208 -22.83 32.62 -18.50
C SER A 208 -22.06 32.00 -19.65
N ARG A 209 -21.52 32.82 -20.57
CA ARG A 209 -20.81 32.34 -21.76
C ARG A 209 -19.42 31.81 -21.42
N GLU A 210 -18.72 32.47 -20.51
CA GLU A 210 -17.35 32.12 -20.15
C GLU A 210 -17.28 31.09 -19.01
N PHE A 211 -18.37 30.85 -18.28
CA PHE A 211 -18.40 29.96 -17.12
C PHE A 211 -17.89 28.54 -17.44
N SER A 212 -18.41 27.89 -18.48
CA SER A 212 -18.05 26.49 -18.78
C SER A 212 -16.55 26.31 -19.01
N ARG A 213 -15.87 27.31 -19.60
CA ARG A 213 -14.42 27.28 -19.85
C ARG A 213 -13.59 27.10 -18.57
N TYR A 214 -14.13 27.49 -17.41
CA TYR A 214 -13.39 27.47 -16.14
C TYR A 214 -13.98 26.51 -15.09
N PHE A 215 -15.12 25.87 -15.38
CA PHE A 215 -15.88 25.07 -14.41
C PHE A 215 -16.41 23.78 -15.04
N ASP A 216 -15.53 22.77 -15.16
CA ASP A 216 -15.81 21.40 -15.63
C ASP A 216 -16.49 21.28 -17.02
N ASP A 217 -16.34 22.29 -17.90
CA ASP A 217 -17.10 22.39 -19.16
C ASP A 217 -18.64 22.33 -18.97
N LEU A 218 -19.12 22.66 -17.77
CA LEU A 218 -20.54 22.65 -17.41
C LEU A 218 -21.12 24.06 -17.50
N SER A 219 -22.41 24.17 -17.86
CA SER A 219 -23.13 25.43 -17.65
C SER A 219 -23.25 25.74 -16.16
N PHE A 220 -23.41 27.02 -15.79
CA PHE A 220 -23.60 27.44 -14.40
C PHE A 220 -24.68 26.62 -13.67
N GLY A 221 -25.84 26.44 -14.31
CA GLY A 221 -26.94 25.67 -13.72
C GLY A 221 -26.62 24.18 -13.56
N GLU A 222 -25.83 23.59 -14.45
CA GLU A 222 -25.38 22.20 -14.33
C GLU A 222 -24.37 22.02 -13.22
N TYR A 223 -23.41 22.93 -13.13
CA TYR A 223 -22.39 22.94 -12.10
C TYR A 223 -23.02 23.08 -10.71
N ILE A 224 -23.93 24.04 -10.52
CA ILE A 224 -24.65 24.20 -9.25
C ILE A 224 -25.47 22.94 -8.94
N ARG A 225 -26.20 22.36 -9.91
CA ARG A 225 -26.95 21.12 -9.69
C ARG A 225 -26.04 19.96 -9.27
N LYS A 226 -24.87 19.81 -9.89
CA LYS A 226 -23.87 18.79 -9.53
C LYS A 226 -23.45 18.95 -8.07
N LEU A 227 -23.02 20.16 -7.67
CA LEU A 227 -22.63 20.46 -6.28
C LEU A 227 -23.75 20.19 -5.27
N ARG A 228 -24.99 20.55 -5.61
CA ARG A 228 -26.16 20.27 -4.75
C ARG A 228 -26.39 18.78 -4.57
N ILE A 229 -26.20 17.97 -5.62
CA ILE A 229 -26.31 16.51 -5.51
C ILE A 229 -25.15 15.91 -4.71
N ASP A 230 -23.92 16.39 -4.89
CA ASP A 230 -22.78 15.92 -4.12
C ASP A 230 -22.95 16.20 -2.62
N LYS A 231 -23.41 17.40 -2.25
CA LYS A 231 -23.80 17.73 -0.86
C LYS A 231 -24.97 16.87 -0.37
N ALA A 232 -25.97 16.61 -1.21
CA ALA A 232 -27.10 15.74 -0.84
C ALA A 232 -26.66 14.30 -0.57
N ILE A 233 -25.70 13.78 -1.33
CA ILE A 233 -25.11 12.45 -1.09
C ILE A 233 -24.44 12.43 0.30
N GLN A 234 -23.66 13.45 0.64
CA GLN A 234 -23.05 13.57 1.98
C GLN A 234 -24.12 13.60 3.07
N LEU A 235 -25.14 14.46 2.96
CA LEU A 235 -26.20 14.55 3.98
C LEU A 235 -27.00 13.25 4.11
N LEU A 236 -27.23 12.52 3.01
CA LEU A 236 -27.93 11.23 3.03
C LEU A 236 -27.14 10.14 3.76
N THR A 237 -25.81 10.24 3.83
CA THR A 237 -24.94 9.24 4.49
C THR A 237 -24.55 9.63 5.91
N THR A 238 -24.48 10.93 6.22
CA THR A 238 -23.99 11.41 7.53
C THR A 238 -25.09 11.86 8.49
N THR A 239 -26.34 11.99 8.03
CA THR A 239 -27.45 12.51 8.84
C THR A 239 -28.76 11.73 8.65
N ASP A 240 -29.70 11.95 9.58
CA ASP A 240 -31.06 11.40 9.52
C ASP A 240 -32.10 12.40 8.99
N HIS A 241 -31.65 13.44 8.29
CA HIS A 241 -32.55 14.38 7.64
C HIS A 241 -33.51 13.70 6.66
N SER A 242 -34.76 14.14 6.70
CA SER A 242 -35.78 13.76 5.73
C SER A 242 -35.41 14.27 4.34
N LEU A 243 -35.95 13.65 3.29
CA LEU A 243 -35.69 14.09 1.91
C LEU A 243 -36.15 15.53 1.65
N THR A 244 -37.16 16.01 2.37
CA THR A 244 -37.64 17.39 2.30
C THR A 244 -36.61 18.35 2.91
N GLU A 245 -36.04 18.00 4.07
CA GLU A 245 -34.98 18.79 4.71
C GLU A 245 -33.71 18.80 3.85
N ILE A 246 -33.29 17.66 3.30
CA ILE A 246 -32.12 17.59 2.42
C ILE A 246 -32.34 18.42 1.16
N ALA A 247 -33.54 18.36 0.56
CA ALA A 247 -33.88 19.21 -0.58
C ALA A 247 -33.74 20.69 -0.23
N TYR A 248 -34.21 21.11 0.95
CA TYR A 248 -34.08 22.49 1.42
C TYR A 248 -32.63 22.89 1.71
N LEU A 249 -31.86 22.09 2.46
CA LEU A 249 -30.46 22.33 2.84
C LEU A 249 -29.50 22.36 1.65
N THR A 250 -29.87 21.73 0.55
CA THR A 250 -29.13 21.72 -0.70
C THR A 250 -29.67 22.73 -1.72
N GLY A 251 -30.64 23.57 -1.35
CA GLY A 251 -31.11 24.68 -2.18
C GLY A 251 -32.05 24.30 -3.33
N PHE A 252 -32.74 23.16 -3.26
CA PHE A 252 -33.84 22.84 -4.16
C PHE A 252 -35.15 23.50 -3.71
N SER A 253 -35.98 23.91 -4.68
CA SER A 253 -37.29 24.50 -4.46
C SER A 253 -38.27 23.56 -3.73
N ASP A 254 -38.16 22.27 -4.03
CA ASP A 254 -39.06 21.24 -3.54
C ASP A 254 -38.42 19.84 -3.64
N GLN A 255 -38.94 18.91 -2.84
CA GLN A 255 -38.47 17.53 -2.79
C GLN A 255 -38.65 16.78 -4.13
N SER A 256 -39.67 17.11 -4.92
CA SER A 256 -39.94 16.42 -6.19
C SER A 256 -38.89 16.77 -7.24
N HIS A 257 -38.50 18.04 -7.33
CA HIS A 257 -37.43 18.52 -8.18
C HIS A 257 -36.06 17.97 -7.75
N PHE A 258 -35.79 17.95 -6.44
CA PHE A 258 -34.61 17.28 -5.89
C PHE A 258 -34.53 15.81 -6.32
N THR A 259 -35.61 15.05 -6.11
CA THR A 259 -35.64 13.60 -6.39
C THR A 259 -35.39 13.30 -7.88
N ARG A 260 -36.01 14.08 -8.78
CA ARG A 260 -35.79 13.93 -10.24
C ARG A 260 -34.34 14.23 -10.61
N THR A 261 -33.78 15.31 -10.10
CA THR A 261 -32.39 15.71 -10.38
C THR A 261 -31.40 14.70 -9.80
N PHE A 262 -31.58 14.26 -8.56
CA PHE A 262 -30.73 13.25 -7.92
C PHE A 262 -30.70 11.95 -8.71
N LYS A 263 -31.87 11.47 -9.18
CA LYS A 263 -31.95 10.29 -10.02
C LYS A 263 -31.25 10.47 -11.36
N LYS A 264 -31.33 11.65 -11.98
CA LYS A 264 -30.63 11.96 -13.23
C LYS A 264 -29.10 11.87 -13.06
N PHE A 265 -28.57 12.36 -11.94
CA PHE A 265 -27.13 12.37 -11.67
C PHE A 265 -26.58 11.03 -11.16
N THR A 266 -27.32 10.32 -10.31
CA THR A 266 -26.83 9.11 -9.63
C THR A 266 -27.38 7.80 -10.19
N GLY A 267 -28.35 7.87 -11.11
CA GLY A 267 -29.10 6.71 -11.64
C GLY A 267 -30.13 6.10 -10.67
N LYS A 268 -30.14 6.50 -9.38
CA LYS A 268 -31.02 5.95 -8.34
C LYS A 268 -31.84 7.04 -7.65
N SER A 269 -33.01 6.72 -7.09
CA SER A 269 -33.73 7.67 -6.24
C SER A 269 -32.98 7.89 -4.91
N PRO A 270 -33.12 9.05 -4.23
CA PRO A 270 -32.50 9.29 -2.93
C PRO A 270 -32.77 8.18 -1.90
N SER A 271 -34.02 7.72 -1.78
CA SER A 271 -34.39 6.62 -0.88
C SER A 271 -33.75 5.29 -1.29
N GLY A 272 -33.68 5.02 -2.60
CA GLY A 272 -33.03 3.83 -3.13
C GLY A 272 -31.51 3.86 -2.92
N TYR A 273 -30.92 5.04 -2.98
CA TYR A 273 -29.51 5.29 -2.70
C TYR A 273 -29.20 5.06 -1.22
N LYS A 274 -29.98 5.63 -0.29
CA LYS A 274 -29.84 5.40 1.17
C LYS A 274 -29.95 3.92 1.54
N LYS A 275 -30.92 3.18 0.99
CA LYS A 275 -31.10 1.74 1.24
C LYS A 275 -29.94 0.87 0.74
N HIS A 276 -29.27 1.27 -0.34
CA HIS A 276 -28.13 0.53 -0.88
C HIS A 276 -26.87 0.69 -0.05
N ILE A 277 -26.72 1.81 0.65
CA ILE A 277 -25.54 2.10 1.48
C ILE A 277 -25.67 1.41 2.85
N VAL A 278 -26.86 1.38 3.45
CA VAL A 278 -27.11 0.75 4.76
C VAL A 278 -27.10 -0.80 4.72
N LYS A 279 -27.06 -1.41 3.53
CA LYS A 279 -27.03 -2.87 3.33
C LYS A 279 -25.61 -3.45 3.10
N LYS A 280 -24.56 -2.65 3.26
CA LYS A 280 -23.15 -3.09 3.32
C LYS A 280 -22.62 -2.84 4.71
#